data_AF-A0A1F2EX88-F1
#
_entry.id   AF-A0A1F2EX88-F1
#
_cell.length_a   1.000
_cell.length_b   1.000
_cell.length_c   1.000
_cell.angle_alpha   90.00
_cell.angle_beta   90.00
_cell.angle_gamma   90.00
#
_symmetry.space_group_name_H-M   'P 1'
#
loop_
_entity.id
_entity.type
_entity.pdbx_description
1 polymer ?
#
loop_
_entity_poly.entity_id
_entity_poly.type
_entity_poly.pdbx_seq_one_letter_code
_entity_poly.pdbx_strand_id
1 'polypeptide(L)'
;MVNTMSNPDLCTNTRHTTTGRHRVRALTASAAAALALTAGAIAPTAGAEPADPAPAPAQTQIETGPTDDQADQARLDAAIDAAQREGRVSADQDWVADGYFPIARADDRAVAAQVITVAGATGSSPQAVLLYGPDDGAYLGTAAVPEGFEADPSFGPDAGRVESVTATDADSITVRWKDRDGVLDDVTYRYVDGEFTVV
;
A
#
# COMPACT_ATOMS: atom_id res chain seq x y z
N MET A 1 -34.11 -60.72 -14.42
CA MET A 1 -34.79 -59.92 -15.46
C MET A 1 -34.50 -58.46 -15.15
N VAL A 2 -33.91 -57.74 -16.11
CA VAL A 2 -33.93 -56.28 -16.34
C VAL A 2 -33.75 -55.37 -15.12
N ASN A 3 -32.57 -54.77 -14.86
CA ASN A 3 -31.90 -53.70 -15.60
C ASN A 3 -32.73 -52.39 -15.66
N THR A 4 -32.05 -51.28 -15.34
CA THR A 4 -32.05 -49.99 -16.07
C THR A 4 -32.63 -48.76 -15.34
N MET A 5 -31.69 -47.89 -14.92
CA MET A 5 -31.66 -46.42 -15.12
C MET A 5 -32.61 -45.52 -14.31
N SER A 6 -32.27 -44.31 -13.89
CA SER A 6 -31.17 -43.40 -14.25
C SER A 6 -30.95 -42.41 -13.11
N ASN A 7 -29.71 -42.11 -12.77
CA ASN A 7 -29.37 -40.82 -12.17
C ASN A 7 -28.25 -40.22 -13.04
N PRO A 8 -28.48 -39.07 -13.70
CA PRO A 8 -27.51 -38.50 -14.63
C PRO A 8 -26.38 -37.77 -13.91
N ASP A 9 -25.17 -38.16 -14.29
CA ASP A 9 -24.00 -37.31 -14.53
C ASP A 9 -23.78 -36.09 -13.61
N LEU A 10 -23.03 -36.30 -12.53
CA LEU A 10 -22.10 -35.30 -12.02
C LEU A 10 -20.69 -35.70 -12.47
N CYS A 11 -20.33 -35.17 -13.64
CA CYS A 11 -18.98 -35.12 -14.17
C CYS A 11 -18.05 -34.39 -13.19
N THR A 12 -17.43 -35.09 -12.24
CA THR A 12 -16.26 -34.57 -11.53
C THR A 12 -15.07 -34.68 -12.47
N ASN A 13 -14.82 -33.61 -13.23
CA ASN A 13 -13.65 -33.45 -14.08
C ASN A 13 -12.42 -33.23 -13.19
N THR A 14 -11.86 -34.33 -12.68
CA THR A 14 -10.57 -34.36 -11.99
C THR A 14 -9.47 -34.05 -13.01
N ARG A 15 -9.15 -32.78 -13.19
CA ARG A 15 -7.92 -32.37 -13.89
C ARG A 15 -6.78 -32.33 -12.88
N HIS A 16 -6.09 -33.46 -12.76
CA HIS A 16 -4.71 -33.48 -12.29
C HIS A 16 -3.84 -32.83 -13.37
N THR A 17 -3.25 -31.68 -13.07
CA THR A 17 -2.15 -31.13 -13.87
C THR A 17 -0.88 -31.20 -13.03
N THR A 18 -0.06 -32.18 -13.33
CA THR A 18 1.34 -32.29 -12.90
C THR A 18 2.21 -31.32 -13.70
N THR A 19 3.39 -31.01 -13.16
CA THR A 19 4.59 -30.42 -13.81
C THR A 19 4.60 -28.88 -13.85
N GLY A 20 5.66 -28.17 -13.46
CA GLY A 20 6.99 -28.56 -13.03
C GLY A 20 7.80 -27.34 -12.60
N ARG A 21 8.83 -27.59 -11.79
CA ARG A 21 9.84 -26.59 -11.43
C ARG A 21 10.53 -26.07 -12.69
N HIS A 22 10.38 -24.79 -12.98
CA HIS A 22 11.33 -24.07 -13.82
C HIS A 22 11.93 -22.92 -13.02
N ARG A 23 13.16 -23.16 -12.53
CA ARG A 23 14.09 -22.08 -12.20
C ARG A 23 14.46 -21.41 -13.52
N VAL A 24 14.15 -20.13 -13.66
CA VAL A 24 14.76 -19.29 -14.68
C VAL A 24 15.43 -18.12 -13.96
N ARG A 25 16.75 -18.25 -13.82
CA ARG A 25 17.64 -17.09 -13.66
C ARG A 25 17.59 -16.33 -14.99
N ALA A 26 17.26 -15.05 -14.94
CA ALA A 26 17.57 -14.12 -16.01
C ALA A 26 18.21 -12.88 -15.38
N LEU A 27 19.50 -12.69 -15.68
CA LEU A 27 20.21 -11.44 -15.49
C LEU A 27 19.51 -10.35 -16.32
N THR A 28 19.32 -9.18 -15.73
CA THR A 28 19.24 -7.94 -16.50
C THR A 28 20.06 -6.88 -15.80
N ALA A 29 21.24 -6.64 -16.39
CA ALA A 29 22.06 -5.48 -16.15
C ALA A 29 21.31 -4.22 -16.62
N SER A 30 21.30 -3.17 -15.80
CA SER A 30 21.04 -1.80 -16.21
C SER A 30 21.74 -0.91 -15.18
N ALA A 31 23.00 -0.57 -15.47
CA ALA A 31 23.42 0.65 -16.16
C ALA A 31 23.51 1.83 -15.18
N ALA A 32 24.69 1.98 -14.58
CA ALA A 32 25.07 3.17 -13.82
C ALA A 32 25.22 4.34 -14.78
N ALA A 33 24.38 5.37 -14.64
CA ALA A 33 24.58 6.64 -15.32
C ALA A 33 25.68 7.43 -14.58
N ALA A 34 26.89 7.45 -15.13
CA ALA A 34 27.94 8.37 -14.70
C ALA A 34 27.60 9.78 -15.20
N LEU A 35 27.21 10.68 -14.29
CA LEU A 35 27.12 12.10 -14.58
C LEU A 35 28.54 12.68 -14.71
N ALA A 36 28.93 13.02 -15.94
CA ALA A 36 30.15 13.74 -16.21
C ALA A 36 29.98 15.22 -15.82
N LEU A 37 30.67 15.63 -14.75
CA LEU A 37 30.88 17.03 -14.38
C LEU A 37 31.87 17.66 -15.36
N THR A 38 31.38 18.44 -16.33
CA THR A 38 32.22 19.37 -17.09
C THR A 38 32.26 20.72 -16.38
N ALA A 39 33.37 20.95 -15.67
CA ALA A 39 33.76 22.25 -15.16
C ALA A 39 34.18 23.17 -16.33
N GLY A 40 33.61 24.36 -16.38
CA GLY A 40 34.04 25.45 -17.26
C GLY A 40 33.98 26.78 -16.51
N ALA A 41 35.14 27.29 -16.10
CA ALA A 41 35.36 28.68 -15.70
C ALA A 41 35.80 29.46 -16.97
N ILE A 42 35.61 30.76 -17.22
CA ILE A 42 35.63 32.03 -16.46
C ILE A 42 35.00 33.09 -17.42
N ALA A 43 34.29 34.16 -17.00
CA ALA A 43 34.82 35.45 -16.52
C ALA A 43 33.62 36.44 -16.30
N PRO A 44 33.79 37.60 -15.62
CA PRO A 44 32.74 38.25 -14.84
C PRO A 44 31.98 39.35 -15.59
N THR A 45 30.69 39.51 -15.27
CA THR A 45 29.92 40.74 -15.51
C THR A 45 29.16 41.09 -14.23
N ALA A 46 29.27 42.35 -13.84
CA ALA A 46 28.71 42.93 -12.63
C ALA A 46 27.18 42.98 -12.61
N GLY A 47 26.61 42.85 -11.41
CA GLY A 47 25.37 43.54 -11.02
C GLY A 47 24.08 42.73 -11.07
N ALA A 48 23.87 41.83 -10.10
CA ALA A 48 22.57 41.57 -9.43
C ALA A 48 22.82 40.52 -8.34
N GLU A 49 22.55 40.88 -7.08
CA GLU A 49 22.59 39.97 -5.94
C GLU A 49 21.56 38.84 -6.16
N PRO A 50 21.98 37.57 -6.29
CA PRO A 50 21.04 36.46 -6.38
C PRO A 50 20.43 36.25 -4.99
N ALA A 51 19.10 36.22 -4.93
CA ALA A 51 18.38 35.82 -3.72
C ALA A 51 18.90 34.45 -3.25
N ASP A 52 19.24 34.38 -1.97
CA ASP A 52 19.63 33.17 -1.26
C ASP A 52 18.59 32.07 -1.51
N PRO A 53 18.94 30.92 -2.12
CA PRO A 53 18.01 29.82 -2.22
C PRO A 53 17.75 29.29 -0.82
N ALA A 54 16.48 29.35 -0.40
CA ALA A 54 16.02 28.76 0.85
C ALA A 54 16.56 27.33 1.01
N PRO A 55 17.02 26.94 2.22
CA PRO A 55 17.50 25.58 2.45
C PRO A 55 16.39 24.61 2.07
N ALA A 56 16.73 23.62 1.24
CA ALA A 56 15.86 22.50 0.95
C ALA A 56 15.34 21.90 2.28
N PRO A 57 14.06 21.50 2.36
CA PRO A 57 13.58 20.78 3.54
C PRO A 57 14.51 19.60 3.79
N ALA A 58 14.99 19.49 5.02
CA ALA A 58 15.87 18.41 5.44
C ALA A 58 15.25 17.09 4.97
N GLN A 59 15.98 16.37 4.10
CA GLN A 59 15.63 15.00 3.75
C GLN A 59 15.84 14.21 5.02
N THR A 60 14.75 13.95 5.76
CA THR A 60 14.74 13.01 6.87
C THR A 60 15.37 11.72 6.37
N GLN A 61 16.48 11.32 7.01
CA GLN A 61 17.19 10.11 6.67
C GLN A 61 16.22 8.94 6.80
N ILE A 62 16.11 8.16 5.72
CA ILE A 62 15.48 6.84 5.75
C ILE A 62 16.47 5.94 6.47
N GLU A 63 16.26 5.68 7.77
CA GLU A 63 16.99 4.63 8.48
C GLU A 63 16.59 3.28 7.89
N THR A 64 17.49 2.69 7.11
CA THR A 64 17.46 1.27 6.76
C THR A 64 18.33 0.52 7.76
N GLY A 65 17.80 0.31 8.97
CA GLY A 65 18.37 -0.56 10.01
C GLY A 65 17.88 -2.01 9.87
N PRO A 66 18.64 -3.02 10.35
CA PRO A 66 18.25 -4.42 10.26
C PRO A 66 17.20 -4.80 11.33
N THR A 67 15.95 -4.94 10.88
CA THR A 67 14.92 -5.88 11.32
C THR A 67 14.37 -5.77 12.76
N ASP A 68 13.40 -4.85 12.92
CA ASP A 68 12.11 -5.11 13.58
C ASP A 68 11.09 -5.78 12.61
N ASP A 69 11.51 -6.14 11.38
CA ASP A 69 10.64 -6.64 10.30
C ASP A 69 9.75 -7.83 10.71
N GLN A 70 10.18 -8.68 11.65
CA GLN A 70 9.33 -9.78 12.11
C GLN A 70 8.19 -9.31 13.03
N ALA A 71 8.45 -8.31 13.88
CA ALA A 71 7.42 -7.72 14.73
C ALA A 71 6.45 -6.89 13.88
N ASP A 72 6.97 -6.13 12.92
CA ASP A 72 6.17 -5.38 11.94
C ASP A 72 5.33 -6.31 11.06
N GLN A 73 5.90 -7.42 10.59
CA GLN A 73 5.14 -8.41 9.84
C GLN A 73 4.04 -9.04 10.70
N ALA A 74 4.33 -9.41 11.95
CA ALA A 74 3.31 -9.97 12.85
C ALA A 74 2.18 -8.96 13.14
N ARG A 75 2.52 -7.67 13.26
CA ARG A 75 1.55 -6.57 13.43
C ARG A 75 0.68 -6.43 12.18
N LEU A 76 1.29 -6.46 10.99
CA LEU A 76 0.58 -6.42 9.72
C LEU A 76 -0.37 -7.61 9.56
N ASP A 77 0.11 -8.83 9.80
CA ASP A 77 -0.69 -10.05 9.68
C ASP A 77 -1.90 -9.99 10.63
N ALA A 78 -1.68 -9.54 11.88
CA ALA A 78 -2.76 -9.38 12.85
C ALA A 78 -3.79 -8.30 12.44
N ALA A 79 -3.34 -7.22 11.80
CA ALA A 79 -4.20 -6.16 11.29
C ALA A 79 -5.02 -6.62 10.08
N ILE A 80 -4.43 -7.38 9.16
CA ILE A 80 -5.13 -8.00 8.03
C ILE A 80 -6.19 -8.97 8.54
N ASP A 81 -5.84 -9.86 9.48
CA ASP A 81 -6.79 -10.78 10.11
C ASP A 81 -7.96 -10.04 10.78
N ALA A 82 -7.69 -8.88 11.39
CA ALA A 82 -8.72 -8.05 11.99
C ALA A 82 -9.63 -7.40 10.95
N ALA A 83 -9.08 -6.78 9.91
CA ALA A 83 -9.83 -6.18 8.83
C ALA A 83 -10.71 -7.21 8.10
N GLN A 84 -10.23 -8.45 7.90
CA GLN A 84 -11.01 -9.55 7.32
C GLN A 84 -12.17 -9.97 8.24
N ARG A 85 -11.92 -10.10 9.54
CA ARG A 85 -12.95 -10.47 10.53
C ARG A 85 -14.05 -9.42 10.65
N GLU A 86 -13.69 -8.15 10.48
CA GLU A 86 -14.62 -7.03 10.43
C GLU A 86 -15.35 -6.90 9.08
N GLY A 87 -14.94 -7.67 8.07
CA GLY A 87 -15.52 -7.62 6.72
C GLY A 87 -15.13 -6.37 5.92
N ARG A 88 -14.04 -5.70 6.32
CA ARG A 88 -13.51 -4.49 5.68
C ARG A 88 -12.79 -4.82 4.37
N VAL A 89 -12.08 -5.95 4.38
CA VAL A 89 -11.44 -6.56 3.21
C VAL A 89 -11.84 -8.03 3.11
N SER A 90 -11.72 -8.59 1.90
CA SER A 90 -12.09 -9.98 1.62
C SER A 90 -11.11 -10.96 2.27
N ALA A 91 -11.66 -12.00 2.91
CA ALA A 91 -10.90 -13.11 3.47
C ALA A 91 -10.47 -14.15 2.41
N ASP A 92 -11.03 -14.07 1.20
CA ASP A 92 -10.70 -14.97 0.09
C ASP A 92 -9.40 -14.57 -0.63
N GLN A 93 -8.80 -13.44 -0.23
CA GLN A 93 -7.59 -12.89 -0.82
C GLN A 93 -6.41 -12.98 0.14
N ASP A 94 -5.23 -13.21 -0.41
CA ASP A 94 -3.96 -13.16 0.31
C ASP A 94 -3.46 -11.71 0.28
N TRP A 95 -3.65 -10.97 1.37
CA TRP A 95 -3.25 -9.57 1.47
C TRP A 95 -1.82 -9.44 1.98
N VAL A 96 -1.07 -8.50 1.42
CA VAL A 96 0.30 -8.17 1.80
C VAL A 96 0.50 -6.66 1.76
N ALA A 97 1.52 -6.15 2.45
CA ALA A 97 1.90 -4.74 2.30
C ALA A 97 2.20 -4.43 0.83
N ASP A 98 1.65 -3.31 0.35
CA ASP A 98 1.97 -2.82 -0.98
C ASP A 98 3.35 -2.16 -0.96
N GLY A 99 4.34 -2.81 -1.57
CA GLY A 99 5.72 -2.32 -1.61
C GLY A 99 5.91 -1.00 -2.36
N TYR A 100 4.90 -0.52 -3.11
CA TYR A 100 4.93 0.82 -3.69
C TYR A 100 4.66 1.92 -2.64
N PHE A 101 3.95 1.58 -1.58
CA PHE A 101 3.53 2.51 -0.53
C PHE A 101 4.26 2.21 0.78
N PRO A 102 5.27 3.01 1.15
CA PRO A 102 5.87 2.90 2.47
C PRO A 102 4.83 3.22 3.55
N ILE A 103 5.08 2.76 4.78
CA ILE A 103 4.25 3.09 5.94
C ILE A 103 4.21 4.61 6.09
N ALA A 104 3.01 5.19 6.12
CA ALA A 104 2.82 6.61 6.39
C ALA A 104 2.82 6.85 7.90
N ARG A 105 3.80 7.60 8.41
CA ARG A 105 3.92 8.04 9.81
C ARG A 105 4.69 9.35 9.89
N ALA A 106 4.28 10.25 10.78
CA ALA A 106 4.94 11.56 10.96
C ALA A 106 6.19 11.46 11.85
N ASP A 107 6.13 10.62 12.88
CA ASP A 107 7.21 10.29 13.81
C ASP A 107 6.96 8.90 14.45
N ASP A 108 7.89 8.41 15.27
CA ASP A 108 7.85 7.06 15.87
C ASP A 108 6.68 6.83 16.84
N ARG A 109 6.06 7.91 17.35
CA ARG A 109 4.92 7.82 18.26
C ARG A 109 3.62 8.33 17.64
N ALA A 110 3.64 8.71 16.38
CA ALA A 110 2.47 9.15 15.66
C ALA A 110 1.56 7.98 15.27
N VAL A 111 0.34 8.31 14.90
CA VAL A 111 -0.50 7.39 14.12
C VAL A 111 0.21 6.95 12.85
N ALA A 112 -0.13 5.74 12.38
CA ALA A 112 0.43 5.20 11.16
C ALA A 112 -0.64 4.62 10.24
N ALA A 113 -0.33 4.55 8.95
CA ALA A 113 -1.15 3.88 7.96
C ALA A 113 -0.32 3.03 7.01
N GLN A 114 -0.83 1.85 6.66
CA GLN A 114 -0.19 0.92 5.73
C GLN A 114 -1.16 0.58 4.60
N VAL A 115 -0.71 0.76 3.37
CA VAL A 115 -1.44 0.25 2.20
C VAL A 115 -1.15 -1.23 2.05
N ILE A 116 -2.20 -2.01 1.83
CA ILE A 116 -2.14 -3.43 1.51
C ILE A 116 -2.75 -3.70 0.13
N THR A 117 -2.25 -4.72 -0.55
CA THR A 117 -2.76 -5.22 -1.82
C THR A 117 -2.72 -6.75 -1.84
N VAL A 118 -3.26 -7.37 -2.88
CA VAL A 118 -3.23 -8.83 -3.01
C VAL A 118 -1.85 -9.32 -3.43
N ALA A 119 -1.38 -10.42 -2.86
CA ALA A 119 -0.10 -11.02 -3.20
C ALA A 119 0.00 -11.31 -4.71
N GLY A 120 1.09 -10.86 -5.33
CA GLY A 120 1.28 -10.99 -6.78
C GLY A 120 0.45 -10.02 -7.64
N ALA A 121 -0.27 -9.09 -7.01
CA ALA A 121 -0.92 -7.97 -7.68
C ALA A 121 0.07 -7.17 -8.53
N THR A 122 -0.42 -6.69 -9.68
CA THR A 122 0.21 -5.58 -10.42
C THR A 122 -0.53 -4.29 -10.08
N GLY A 123 0.07 -3.11 -10.32
CA GLY A 123 -0.38 -1.78 -9.85
C GLY A 123 -1.76 -1.29 -10.31
N SER A 124 -2.64 -2.18 -10.76
CA SER A 124 -4.07 -1.92 -11.00
C SER A 124 -5.00 -2.71 -10.07
N SER A 125 -4.45 -3.51 -9.16
CA SER A 125 -5.25 -4.31 -8.22
C SER A 125 -5.81 -3.41 -7.12
N PRO A 126 -7.03 -3.69 -6.61
CA PRO A 126 -7.56 -2.98 -5.47
C PRO A 126 -6.63 -3.04 -4.25
N GLN A 127 -6.65 -1.96 -3.49
CA GLN A 127 -5.84 -1.70 -2.31
C GLN A 127 -6.75 -1.31 -1.16
N ALA A 128 -6.33 -1.62 0.06
CA ALA A 128 -6.96 -1.12 1.27
C ALA A 128 -5.90 -0.44 2.14
N VAL A 129 -6.34 0.43 3.06
CA VAL A 129 -5.43 1.15 3.96
C VAL A 129 -5.76 0.80 5.40
N LEU A 130 -4.83 0.12 6.07
CA LEU A 130 -4.91 -0.20 7.49
C LEU A 130 -4.45 1.00 8.32
N LEU A 131 -5.22 1.35 9.34
CA LEU A 131 -4.97 2.47 10.25
C LEU A 131 -4.54 1.96 11.63
N TYR A 132 -3.44 2.49 12.13
CA TYR A 132 -2.82 2.11 13.40
C TYR A 132 -2.79 3.29 14.36
N GLY A 133 -2.99 2.99 15.64
CA GLY A 133 -2.78 3.96 16.72
C GLY A 133 -1.30 4.36 16.90
N PRO A 134 -1.04 5.32 17.80
CA PRO A 134 0.32 5.76 18.15
C PRO A 134 1.15 4.65 18.84
N ASP A 135 2.46 4.88 18.97
CA ASP A 135 3.44 4.01 19.65
C ASP A 135 3.45 2.56 19.09
N ASP A 136 3.69 2.41 17.77
CA ASP A 136 3.60 1.13 17.02
C ASP A 136 2.23 0.43 17.16
N GLY A 137 1.19 1.26 17.37
CA GLY A 137 -0.08 0.89 17.96
C GLY A 137 -0.87 -0.20 17.25
N ALA A 138 -1.89 -0.68 17.96
CA ALA A 138 -2.82 -1.68 17.46
C ALA A 138 -3.53 -1.19 16.19
N TYR A 139 -3.95 -2.14 15.36
CA TYR A 139 -4.94 -1.88 14.31
C TYR A 139 -6.21 -1.30 14.94
N LEU A 140 -6.67 -0.17 14.40
CA LEU A 140 -7.87 0.54 14.86
C LEU A 140 -8.96 0.62 13.78
N GLY A 141 -8.63 0.35 12.52
CA GLY A 141 -9.62 0.35 11.45
C GLY A 141 -9.01 0.30 10.06
N THR A 142 -9.89 0.25 9.07
CA THR A 142 -9.55 0.35 7.65
C THR A 142 -10.14 1.65 7.10
N ALA A 143 -9.36 2.38 6.30
CA ALA A 143 -9.85 3.60 5.67
C ALA A 143 -10.97 3.25 4.67
N ALA A 144 -12.11 3.92 4.82
CA ALA A 144 -13.23 3.81 3.91
C ALA A 144 -12.94 4.50 2.57
N VAL A 145 -13.40 3.85 1.50
CA VAL A 145 -13.48 4.43 0.16
C VAL A 145 -14.58 5.52 0.17
N PRO A 146 -14.32 6.74 -0.32
CA PRO A 146 -15.30 7.82 -0.32
C PRO A 146 -16.53 7.48 -1.18
N GLU A 147 -17.68 8.05 -0.82
CA GLU A 147 -18.91 7.84 -1.58
C GLU A 147 -18.74 8.27 -3.04
N GLY A 148 -19.19 7.42 -3.97
CA GLY A 148 -19.05 7.66 -5.40
C GLY A 148 -17.75 7.13 -6.01
N PHE A 149 -16.79 6.66 -5.20
CA PHE A 149 -15.60 5.95 -5.69
C PHE A 149 -15.88 4.43 -5.79
N GLU A 150 -15.32 3.80 -6.81
CA GLU A 150 -15.54 2.38 -7.09
C GLU A 150 -14.72 1.51 -6.14
N ALA A 151 -15.34 1.07 -5.03
CA ALA A 151 -14.85 -0.06 -4.25
C ALA A 151 -15.07 -1.38 -5.01
N ASP A 152 -14.13 -2.32 -4.92
CA ASP A 152 -14.30 -3.64 -5.54
C ASP A 152 -14.91 -4.62 -4.54
N PRO A 153 -16.19 -5.01 -4.70
CA PRO A 153 -16.88 -5.86 -3.72
C PRO A 153 -16.25 -7.26 -3.58
N SER A 154 -15.44 -7.70 -4.56
CA SER A 154 -14.72 -8.97 -4.47
C SER A 154 -13.52 -8.90 -3.51
N PHE A 155 -13.05 -7.68 -3.23
CA PHE A 155 -11.91 -7.38 -2.35
C PHE A 155 -12.34 -6.70 -1.05
N GLY A 156 -13.58 -6.25 -0.95
CA GLY A 156 -14.20 -5.69 0.26
C GLY A 156 -14.72 -4.27 0.05
N PRO A 157 -15.58 -3.78 0.95
CA PRO A 157 -16.17 -2.44 0.85
C PRO A 157 -15.13 -1.32 0.95
N ASP A 158 -13.99 -1.57 1.60
CA ASP A 158 -12.94 -0.58 1.84
C ASP A 158 -11.73 -0.79 0.91
N ALA A 159 -11.88 -1.61 -0.13
CA ALA A 159 -10.86 -1.87 -1.14
C ALA A 159 -11.10 -1.06 -2.41
N GLY A 160 -10.22 -0.11 -2.72
CA GLY A 160 -10.31 0.81 -3.86
C GLY A 160 -8.95 1.07 -4.52
N ARG A 161 -8.80 2.17 -5.27
CA ARG A 161 -7.48 2.61 -5.78
C ARG A 161 -6.95 3.74 -4.92
N VAL A 162 -5.79 3.52 -4.33
CA VAL A 162 -5.09 4.50 -3.51
C VAL A 162 -4.07 5.23 -4.38
N GLU A 163 -4.11 6.56 -4.37
CA GLU A 163 -3.12 7.40 -5.05
C GLU A 163 -1.99 7.78 -4.10
N SER A 164 -2.31 8.12 -2.85
CA SER A 164 -1.33 8.44 -1.81
C SER A 164 -1.91 8.28 -0.42
N VAL A 165 -1.03 8.00 0.55
CA VAL A 165 -1.35 8.05 1.99
C VAL A 165 -0.29 8.89 2.66
N THR A 166 -0.73 9.86 3.47
CA THR A 166 0.18 10.81 4.13
C THR A 166 -0.24 10.99 5.58
N ALA A 167 0.70 10.88 6.51
CA ALA A 167 0.52 11.39 7.86
C ALA A 167 0.76 12.90 7.83
N THR A 168 -0.26 13.71 8.10
CA THR A 168 -0.15 15.18 8.07
C THR A 168 0.37 15.73 9.39
N ASP A 169 0.00 15.07 10.49
CA ASP A 169 0.35 15.42 11.87
C ASP A 169 0.41 14.13 12.72
N ALA A 170 0.81 14.25 13.99
CA ALA A 170 0.96 13.11 14.89
C ALA A 170 -0.35 12.31 15.15
N ASP A 171 -1.51 12.93 14.95
CA ASP A 171 -2.84 12.35 15.12
C ASP A 171 -3.67 12.27 13.83
N SER A 172 -3.10 12.56 12.65
CA SER A 172 -3.89 12.68 11.41
C SER A 172 -3.28 11.96 10.21
N ILE A 173 -4.10 11.16 9.53
CA ILE A 173 -3.77 10.48 8.26
C ILE A 173 -4.74 10.97 7.18
N THR A 174 -4.22 11.40 6.04
CA THR A 174 -5.01 11.66 4.83
C THR A 174 -4.77 10.56 3.81
N VAL A 175 -5.86 9.95 3.33
CA VAL A 175 -5.85 8.97 2.24
C VAL A 175 -6.46 9.61 1.01
N ARG A 176 -5.70 9.62 -0.08
CA ARG A 176 -6.15 10.09 -1.38
C ARG A 176 -6.55 8.91 -2.26
N TRP A 177 -7.82 8.87 -2.62
CA TRP A 177 -8.40 7.84 -3.46
C TRP A 177 -8.45 8.30 -4.91
N LYS A 178 -8.41 7.33 -5.84
CA LYS A 178 -8.61 7.56 -7.27
C LYS A 178 -9.76 6.72 -7.81
N ASP A 179 -10.66 7.31 -8.56
CA ASP A 179 -11.70 6.55 -9.25
C ASP A 179 -11.20 5.98 -10.60
N ARG A 180 -12.10 5.39 -11.38
CA ARG A 180 -11.77 4.86 -12.71
C ARG A 180 -11.46 5.96 -13.74
N ASP A 181 -12.08 7.12 -13.61
CA ASP A 181 -11.94 8.26 -14.53
C ASP A 181 -10.71 9.13 -14.18
N GLY A 182 -10.01 8.81 -13.07
CA GLY A 182 -8.84 9.51 -12.58
C GLY A 182 -9.17 10.70 -11.67
N VAL A 183 -10.43 10.83 -11.23
CA VAL A 183 -10.84 11.80 -10.22
C VAL A 183 -10.23 11.41 -8.89
N LEU A 184 -9.80 12.42 -8.14
CA LEU A 184 -9.15 12.25 -6.85
C LEU A 184 -10.02 12.85 -5.75
N ASP A 185 -10.10 12.15 -4.62
CA ASP A 185 -10.76 12.65 -3.40
C ASP A 185 -9.95 12.26 -2.15
N ASP A 186 -9.95 13.14 -1.17
CA ASP A 186 -9.16 13.01 0.05
C ASP A 186 -10.08 12.72 1.24
N VAL A 187 -9.80 11.65 1.97
CA VAL A 187 -10.45 11.35 3.24
C VAL A 187 -9.42 11.49 4.36
N THR A 188 -9.70 12.38 5.31
CA THR A 188 -8.81 12.61 6.45
C THR A 188 -9.36 11.93 7.69
N TYR A 189 -8.51 11.15 8.35
CA TYR A 189 -8.77 10.43 9.57
C TYR A 189 -8.00 11.07 10.70
N ARG A 190 -8.71 11.49 11.74
CA ARG A 190 -8.13 12.04 12.97
C ARG A 190 -8.30 11.06 14.11
N TYR A 191 -7.21 10.78 14.82
CA TYR A 191 -7.22 9.97 16.02
C TYR A 191 -7.63 10.79 17.24
N VAL A 192 -8.73 10.40 17.88
CA VAL A 192 -9.29 11.04 19.07
C VAL A 192 -9.74 9.95 20.04
N ASP A 193 -9.29 10.03 21.30
CA ASP A 193 -9.73 9.15 22.39
C ASP A 193 -9.65 7.63 22.10
N GLY A 194 -8.67 7.18 21.31
CA GLY A 194 -8.49 5.75 21.01
C GLY A 194 -9.10 5.28 19.69
N GLU A 195 -9.71 6.18 18.92
CA GLU A 195 -10.42 5.84 17.68
C GLU A 195 -10.09 6.82 16.55
N PHE A 196 -10.22 6.39 15.29
CA PHE A 196 -10.18 7.27 14.14
C PHE A 196 -11.57 7.79 13.75
N THR A 197 -11.68 9.10 13.59
CA THR A 197 -12.87 9.77 13.05
C THR A 197 -12.55 10.44 11.73
N VAL A 198 -13.46 10.36 10.76
CA VAL A 198 -13.36 11.14 9.51
C VAL A 198 -13.65 12.61 9.81
N VAL A 199 -12.83 13.52 9.28
CA VAL A 199 -12.93 14.99 9.51
C VAL A 199 -12.97 15.80 8.22
#